data_AF-A0A9J6FLL9-F1
#
_entry.id   AF-A0A9J6FLL9-F1
#
_cell.length_a   1.000
_cell.length_b   1.000
_cell.length_c   1.000
_cell.angle_alpha   90.00
_cell.angle_beta   90.00
_cell.angle_gamma   90.00
#
_symmetry.space_group_name_H-M   'P 1'
#
loop_
_entity.id
_entity.type
_entity.pdbx_description
1 polymer ?
#
loop_
_entity_poly.entity_id
_entity_poly.type
_entity_poly.pdbx_seq_one_letter_code
_entity_poly.pdbx_strand_id
1 'polypeptide(L)'
;MRLNATQRLQLERINRKAMRLVTGIYCPVVDLHACSNINAPQDVAEQQSQAQRVWLSATVAGRQILRALGYDVDNLEPLLSPAPPWELIDLVDTVYHYQRTRVQLTRKGAKLPLHAT
;
A
#
# COMPACT_ATOMS: atom_id res chain seq x y z
N MET A 1 14.39 -18.05 0.37
CA MET A 1 14.91 -18.84 1.51
C MET A 1 14.30 -20.23 1.43
N ARG A 2 15.11 -21.29 1.23
CA ARG A 2 14.58 -22.66 1.08
C ARG A 2 14.55 -23.31 2.46
N LEU A 3 13.35 -23.52 3.00
CA LEU A 3 13.17 -24.20 4.29
C LEU A 3 13.55 -25.68 4.15
N ASN A 4 14.28 -26.20 5.14
CA ASN A 4 14.56 -27.62 5.26
C ASN A 4 13.29 -28.40 5.63
N ALA A 5 13.25 -29.70 5.33
CA ALA A 5 12.08 -30.55 5.58
C ALA A 5 11.62 -30.52 7.06
N THR A 6 12.58 -30.48 7.98
CA THR A 6 12.31 -30.38 9.43
C THR A 6 11.64 -29.08 9.82
N GLN A 7 12.09 -27.95 9.25
CA GLN A 7 11.52 -26.63 9.51
C GLN A 7 10.10 -26.51 8.95
N ARG A 8 9.85 -27.08 7.76
CA ARG A 8 8.50 -27.15 7.19
C ARG A 8 7.55 -27.93 8.10
N LEU A 9 7.97 -29.10 8.57
CA LEU A 9 7.18 -29.91 9.49
C LEU A 9 6.88 -29.17 10.81
N GLN A 10 7.85 -28.42 11.33
CA GLN A 10 7.65 -27.60 12.53
C GLN A 10 6.62 -26.49 12.31
N LEU A 11 6.68 -25.78 11.18
CA LEU A 11 5.70 -24.76 10.82
C LEU A 11 4.29 -25.34 10.67
N GLU A 12 4.16 -26.51 10.03
CA GLU A 12 2.88 -27.21 9.93
C GLU A 12 2.32 -27.58 11.31
N ARG A 13 3.16 -28.08 12.22
CA ARG A 13 2.73 -28.42 13.59
C ARG A 13 2.25 -27.19 14.35
N ILE A 14 2.95 -26.06 14.22
CA ILE A 14 2.54 -24.80 14.83
C ILE A 14 1.21 -24.32 14.24
N ASN A 15 1.06 -24.39 12.91
CA ASN A 15 -0.19 -23.98 12.26
C ASN A 15 -1.38 -24.84 12.72
N ARG A 16 -1.22 -26.17 12.74
CA ARG A 16 -2.26 -27.08 13.26
C ARG A 16 -2.61 -26.82 14.73
N LYS A 17 -1.62 -26.48 15.56
CA LYS A 17 -1.86 -26.09 16.95
C LYS A 17 -2.66 -24.80 17.04
N ALA A 18 -2.32 -23.79 16.24
CA ALA A 18 -3.07 -22.54 16.16
C ALA A 18 -4.52 -22.76 15.71
N MET A 19 -4.73 -23.56 14.66
CA MET A 19 -6.07 -23.92 14.16
C MET A 19 -6.94 -24.57 15.25
N ARG A 20 -6.38 -25.52 16.02
CA ARG A 20 -7.08 -26.15 17.16
C ARG A 20 -7.41 -25.17 18.27
N LEU A 21 -6.50 -24.23 18.56
CA LEU A 21 -6.74 -23.20 19.56
C LEU A 21 -7.88 -22.26 19.13
N VAL A 22 -7.85 -21.80 17.88
CA VAL A 22 -8.85 -20.86 17.34
C VAL A 22 -10.23 -21.50 17.22
N THR A 23 -10.30 -22.74 16.73
CA THR A 23 -11.58 -23.45 16.57
C THR A 23 -12.16 -23.94 17.90
N GLY A 24 -11.35 -24.08 18.95
CA GLY A 24 -11.78 -24.65 20.23
C GLY A 24 -12.19 -26.13 20.15
N ILE A 25 -12.02 -26.78 18.98
CA ILE A 25 -12.45 -28.15 18.72
C ILE A 25 -11.22 -28.98 18.33
N TYR A 26 -11.08 -30.14 18.95
CA TYR A 26 -10.10 -31.14 18.55
C TYR A 26 -10.63 -31.99 17.39
N CYS A 27 -10.81 -31.37 16.22
CA CYS A 27 -11.19 -32.10 14.99
C CYS A 27 -10.00 -32.92 14.44
N PRO A 28 -10.28 -33.97 13.65
CA PRO A 28 -9.28 -34.64 12.81
C PRO A 28 -8.54 -33.62 11.92
N VAL A 29 -7.27 -33.90 11.62
CA VAL A 29 -6.42 -32.96 10.85
C VAL A 29 -7.00 -32.67 9.47
N VAL A 30 -7.72 -33.63 8.88
CA VAL A 30 -8.35 -33.52 7.56
C VAL A 30 -9.40 -32.41 7.53
N ASP A 31 -10.14 -32.22 8.63
CA ASP A 31 -11.24 -31.24 8.71
C ASP A 31 -10.79 -29.91 9.32
N LEU A 32 -9.59 -29.88 9.91
CA LEU A 32 -9.06 -28.75 10.67
C LEU A 32 -8.93 -27.47 9.82
N HIS A 33 -8.53 -27.64 8.56
CA HIS A 33 -8.41 -26.52 7.62
C HIS A 33 -9.78 -25.95 7.23
N ALA A 34 -10.79 -26.80 7.07
CA ALA A 34 -12.16 -26.37 6.75
C ALA A 34 -12.80 -25.62 7.92
N CYS A 35 -12.51 -26.01 9.16
CA CYS A 35 -13.12 -25.40 10.34
C CYS A 35 -12.45 -24.11 10.81
N SER A 36 -11.15 -23.92 10.54
CA SER A 36 -10.36 -22.87 11.20
C SER A 36 -10.26 -21.55 10.45
N ASN A 37 -10.61 -21.51 9.16
CA ASN A 37 -10.38 -20.35 8.28
C ASN A 37 -8.93 -19.81 8.34
N ILE A 38 -7.96 -20.62 8.76
CA ILE A 38 -6.55 -20.27 8.78
C ILE A 38 -5.90 -20.80 7.50
N ASN A 39 -5.20 -19.91 6.79
CA ASN A 39 -4.48 -20.27 5.57
C ASN A 39 -3.36 -21.28 5.86
N ALA A 40 -3.04 -22.14 4.87
CA ALA A 40 -1.84 -22.94 4.99
C ALA A 40 -0.60 -22.04 4.91
N PRO A 41 0.54 -22.42 5.52
CA PRO A 41 1.74 -21.59 5.51
C PRO A 41 2.27 -21.37 4.09
N GLN A 42 2.04 -22.35 3.20
CA GLN A 42 2.38 -22.26 1.80
C GLN A 42 1.54 -21.22 1.06
N ASP A 43 0.23 -21.21 1.28
CA ASP A 43 -0.68 -20.22 0.66
C ASP A 43 -0.27 -18.79 1.04
N VAL A 44 0.07 -18.57 2.32
CA VAL A 44 0.56 -17.27 2.81
C VAL A 44 1.88 -16.91 2.13
N ALA A 45 2.81 -17.86 1.99
CA ALA A 45 4.09 -17.60 1.33
C ALA A 45 3.90 -17.26 -0.16
N GLU A 46 2.98 -17.94 -0.85
CA GLU A 46 2.64 -17.68 -2.24
C GLU A 46 1.98 -16.30 -2.41
N GLN A 47 1.00 -15.96 -1.57
CA GLN A 47 0.36 -14.64 -1.55
C GLN A 47 1.38 -13.52 -1.31
N GLN A 48 2.29 -13.70 -0.35
CA GLN A 48 3.35 -12.73 -0.07
C GLN A 48 4.33 -12.61 -1.24
N SER A 49 4.72 -13.73 -1.85
CA SER A 49 5.58 -13.71 -3.03
C SER A 49 4.91 -12.96 -4.18
N GLN A 50 3.60 -13.12 -4.37
CA GLN A 50 2.86 -12.43 -5.41
C GLN A 50 2.74 -10.93 -5.11
N ALA A 51 2.40 -10.55 -3.88
CA ALA A 51 2.34 -9.15 -3.45
C ALA A 51 3.69 -8.45 -3.64
N GLN A 52 4.79 -9.09 -3.25
CA GLN A 52 6.14 -8.57 -3.44
C GLN A 52 6.48 -8.37 -4.92
N ARG A 53 6.09 -9.31 -5.79
CA ARG A 53 6.28 -9.13 -7.24
C ARG A 53 5.53 -7.92 -7.77
N VAL A 54 4.27 -7.74 -7.37
CA VAL A 54 3.47 -6.56 -7.74
C VAL A 54 4.16 -5.28 -7.30
N TRP A 55 4.61 -5.20 -6.05
CA TRP A 55 5.30 -4.01 -5.54
C TRP A 55 6.62 -3.73 -6.26
N LEU A 56 7.42 -4.77 -6.53
CA LEU A 56 8.66 -4.62 -7.29
C LEU A 56 8.38 -4.15 -8.72
N SER A 57 7.29 -4.62 -9.34
CA SER A 57 6.90 -4.18 -10.68
C SER A 57 6.47 -2.71 -10.75
N ALA A 58 6.09 -2.11 -9.62
CA ALA A 58 5.62 -0.73 -9.54
C ALA A 58 6.75 0.32 -9.41
N THR A 59 8.01 -0.09 -9.36
CA THR A 59 9.14 0.84 -9.19
C THR A 59 10.29 0.53 -10.16
N VAL A 60 11.07 1.55 -10.53
CA VAL A 60 12.23 1.37 -11.43
C VAL A 60 13.26 0.42 -10.79
N ALA A 61 13.60 0.65 -9.51
CA ALA A 61 14.55 -0.19 -8.79
C ALA A 61 14.02 -1.61 -8.60
N GLY A 62 12.72 -1.77 -8.31
CA GLY A 62 12.11 -3.10 -8.20
C GLY A 62 12.11 -3.87 -9.52
N ARG A 63 11.86 -3.21 -10.65
CA ARG A 63 12.00 -3.78 -11.99
C ARG A 63 13.43 -4.22 -12.30
N GLN A 64 14.43 -3.46 -11.87
CA GLN A 64 15.84 -3.86 -12.01
C GLN A 64 16.14 -5.14 -11.21
N ILE A 65 15.63 -5.24 -9.98
CA ILE A 65 15.74 -6.46 -9.16
C ILE A 65 15.05 -7.64 -9.85
N LEU A 66 13.84 -7.46 -10.36
CA LEU A 66 13.11 -8.51 -11.08
C LEU A 66 13.88 -8.99 -12.32
N ARG A 67 14.47 -8.07 -13.09
CA ARG A 67 15.30 -8.41 -14.25
C ARG A 67 16.55 -9.20 -13.84
N ALA A 68 17.22 -8.81 -12.75
CA ALA A 68 18.36 -9.54 -12.21
C ALA A 68 17.99 -10.95 -11.72
N LEU A 69 16.76 -11.15 -11.26
CA LEU A 69 16.20 -12.44 -10.87
C LEU A 69 15.70 -13.28 -12.07
N GLY A 70 15.82 -12.77 -13.30
CA GLY A 70 15.43 -13.47 -14.53
C GLY A 70 13.94 -13.40 -14.87
N TYR A 71 13.18 -12.50 -14.24
CA TYR A 71 11.79 -12.25 -14.64
C TYR A 71 11.75 -11.37 -15.88
N ASP A 72 10.75 -11.59 -16.72
CA ASP A 72 10.45 -10.72 -17.85
C ASP A 72 9.78 -9.43 -17.35
N VAL A 73 10.43 -8.31 -17.61
CA VAL A 73 10.06 -6.97 -17.15
C VAL A 73 9.66 -6.09 -18.33
N ASP A 74 9.98 -6.51 -19.56
CA ASP A 74 9.86 -5.66 -20.75
C ASP A 74 8.40 -5.57 -21.22
N ASN A 75 7.56 -6.54 -20.84
CA ASN A 75 6.12 -6.56 -21.08
C ASN A 75 5.28 -5.82 -20.02
N LEU A 76 5.89 -5.24 -18.99
CA LEU A 76 5.17 -4.51 -17.95
C LEU A 76 4.78 -3.10 -18.43
N GLU A 77 3.58 -2.64 -18.03
CA GLU A 77 3.11 -1.29 -18.34
C GLU A 77 4.14 -0.22 -17.95
N PRO A 78 4.30 0.87 -18.72
CA PRO A 78 5.21 1.95 -18.37
C PRO A 78 4.92 2.49 -16.97
N LEU A 79 5.98 2.75 -16.20
CA LEU A 79 5.83 3.39 -14.89
C LEU A 79 5.32 4.82 -15.08
N LEU A 80 4.25 5.19 -14.38
CA LEU A 80 3.87 6.59 -14.29
C LEU A 80 4.97 7.34 -13.54
N SER A 81 5.48 8.42 -14.14
CA SER A 81 6.32 9.36 -13.40
C SER A 81 5.46 9.96 -12.27
N PRO A 82 5.91 9.93 -11.00
CA PRO A 82 5.21 10.67 -9.98
C PRO A 82 5.19 12.14 -10.38
N ALA A 83 4.00 12.75 -10.39
CA ALA A 83 3.89 14.19 -10.55
C ALA A 83 4.65 14.85 -9.39
N PRO A 84 5.45 15.89 -9.65
CA PRO A 84 6.16 16.57 -8.59
C PRO A 84 5.18 17.18 -7.58
N PRO A 85 5.59 17.32 -6.31
CA PRO A 85 4.71 17.70 -5.20
C PRO A 85 4.03 19.08 -5.36
N TRP A 86 4.61 19.98 -6.16
CA TRP A 86 4.03 21.30 -6.44
C TRP A 86 2.91 21.28 -7.49
N GLU A 87 2.78 20.20 -8.28
CA GLU A 87 1.67 20.00 -9.21
C GLU A 87 0.45 19.32 -8.55
N LEU A 88 0.62 18.84 -7.30
CA LEU A 88 -0.46 18.26 -6.48
C LEU A 88 -1.22 19.31 -5.64
N ILE A 89 -0.86 20.59 -5.78
CA ILE A 89 -1.51 21.71 -5.08
C ILE A 89 -2.67 22.20 -5.94
N ASP A 90 -3.79 21.48 -5.94
CA ASP A 90 -5.03 21.98 -6.53
C ASP A 90 -6.20 21.92 -5.52
N LEU A 91 -6.63 23.13 -5.13
CA LEU A 91 -8.03 23.56 -4.88
C LEU A 91 -8.71 23.42 -3.49
N VAL A 92 -8.00 23.23 -2.37
CA VAL A 92 -8.66 23.35 -1.04
C VAL A 92 -8.59 24.77 -0.45
N ASP A 93 -7.53 25.53 -0.72
CA ASP A 93 -7.35 26.87 -0.12
C ASP A 93 -7.97 28.02 -0.90
N THR A 94 -8.35 27.81 -2.17
CA THR A 94 -8.97 28.87 -2.94
C THR A 94 -10.38 29.16 -2.41
N VAL A 95 -11.21 28.14 -2.11
CA VAL A 95 -12.64 28.35 -1.77
C VAL A 95 -12.84 29.20 -0.50
N TYR A 96 -11.90 29.15 0.45
CA TYR A 96 -12.03 29.87 1.71
C TYR A 96 -11.47 31.30 1.71
N HIS A 97 -10.62 31.67 0.75
CA HIS A 97 -9.90 32.95 0.85
C HIS A 97 -10.45 34.12 0.02
N TYR A 98 -11.38 33.90 -0.92
CA TYR A 98 -12.01 35.02 -1.66
C TYR A 98 -13.31 35.56 -1.07
N GLN A 99 -13.86 34.96 -0.01
CA GLN A 99 -15.07 35.48 0.64
C GLN A 99 -14.79 36.41 1.83
N ARG A 100 -13.54 36.49 2.32
CA ARG A 100 -13.20 37.24 3.54
C ARG A 100 -12.68 38.67 3.31
N THR A 101 -12.53 39.11 2.06
CA THR A 101 -12.04 40.47 1.73
C THR A 101 -13.10 41.40 1.15
N ARG A 102 -14.36 40.95 1.00
CA ARG A 102 -15.45 41.82 0.51
C ARG A 102 -16.33 42.46 1.59
N VAL A 103 -16.07 42.18 2.86
CA VAL A 103 -16.83 42.78 3.96
C VAL A 103 -15.82 43.49 4.86
N GLN A 104 -16.07 44.78 5.07
CA GLN A 104 -15.30 45.75 5.86
C GLN A 104 -14.24 46.54 5.07
N LEU A 105 -14.71 47.58 4.39
CA LEU A 105 -14.18 48.95 4.56
C LEU A 105 -15.19 49.97 4.02
N THR A 106 -16.43 49.93 4.53
CA THR A 106 -17.34 51.08 4.51
C THR A 106 -17.46 51.63 5.92
N ARG A 107 -16.44 52.37 6.38
CA ARG A 107 -16.66 53.42 7.37
C ARG A 107 -15.52 54.44 7.35
N LYS A 108 -15.87 55.60 6.78
CA LYS A 108 -15.31 56.94 7.04
C LYS A 108 -13.80 57.16 6.80
N GLY A 109 -13.53 57.79 5.66
CA GLY A 109 -12.61 58.93 5.58
C GLY A 109 -11.11 58.63 5.70
N ALA A 110 -10.47 58.29 4.59
CA ALA A 110 -9.08 58.69 4.34
C ALA A 110 -8.81 58.64 2.82
N LYS A 111 -8.26 59.72 2.29
CA LYS A 111 -7.85 59.88 0.89
C LYS A 111 -6.36 59.52 0.73
N LEU A 112 -6.05 59.04 -0.49
CA LEU A 112 -4.77 59.17 -1.26
C LEU A 112 -3.61 58.20 -0.93
N PRO A 113 -2.64 58.01 -1.86
CA PRO A 113 -2.71 58.03 -3.33
C PRO A 113 -2.07 56.77 -3.99
N LEU A 114 -2.47 56.47 -5.23
CA LEU A 114 -1.71 55.59 -6.11
C LEU A 114 -0.58 56.41 -6.75
N HIS A 115 0.67 56.17 -6.34
CA HIS A 115 1.82 56.53 -7.17
C HIS A 115 2.18 55.33 -8.04
N ALA A 116 1.88 55.45 -9.33
CA ALA A 116 2.48 54.67 -10.38
C ALA A 116 3.73 55.42 -10.85
N THR A 117 4.85 54.70 -10.91
CA THR A 117 5.89 54.83 -11.93
C THR A 117 6.44 53.44 -12.21
#